data_AF-A0A819NJG5-F1
#
_entry.id   AF-A0A819NJG5-F1
#
_cell.length_a   1.000
_cell.length_b   1.000
_cell.length_c   1.000
_cell.angle_alpha   90.00
_cell.angle_beta   90.00
_cell.angle_gamma   90.00
#
_symmetry.space_group_name_H-M   'P 1'
#
loop_
_entity.id
_entity.type
_entity.pdbx_description
1 polymer ?
#
loop_
_entity_poly.entity_id
_entity_poly.type
_entity_poly.pdbx_seq_one_letter_code
_entity_poly.pdbx_strand_id
1 'polypeptide(L)'
;TSIGLKAVFDSHNRASPPEDNLNTLHSWIGLATVILFGLQWICGFVAFLFPKLSENIRKAYIPSHKFWGKFIFIFGVSAVLMGITEYGIFNELFDDKELRNQRNMINIFGFFVVVFAVIIVYLVDNDHFQRSVDNDLGHAPLIE
;
A
#
# COMPACT_ATOMS: atom_id res chain seq x y z
N THR A 1 6.81 6.26 -4.63
CA THR A 1 5.65 6.93 -4.02
C THR A 1 5.72 8.45 -4.12
N SER A 2 6.68 9.13 -3.49
CA SER A 2 6.72 10.61 -3.48
C SER A 2 6.90 11.24 -4.87
N ILE A 3 7.70 10.64 -5.75
CA ILE A 3 7.84 11.08 -7.15
C ILE A 3 6.50 10.93 -7.90
N GLY A 4 5.75 9.86 -7.63
CA GLY A 4 4.44 9.61 -8.23
C GLY A 4 3.38 10.63 -7.79
N LEU A 5 3.34 10.97 -6.50
CA LEU A 5 2.48 12.04 -6.00
C LEU A 5 2.85 13.38 -6.63
N LYS A 6 4.13 13.71 -6.65
CA LYS A 6 4.61 14.93 -7.31
C LYS A 6 4.20 14.96 -8.78
N ALA A 7 4.30 13.84 -9.48
CA ALA A 7 3.89 13.72 -10.88
C ALA A 7 2.38 13.99 -11.07
N VAL A 8 1.50 13.44 -10.22
CA VAL A 8 0.04 13.68 -10.37
C VAL A 8 -0.33 15.13 -10.06
N PHE A 9 0.23 15.72 -8.99
CA PHE A 9 0.01 17.14 -8.67
C PHE A 9 0.55 18.06 -9.76
N ASP A 10 1.73 17.77 -10.32
CA ASP A 10 2.26 18.52 -11.45
C ASP A 10 1.38 18.40 -12.69
N SER A 11 0.84 17.20 -12.97
CA SER A 11 -0.05 16.96 -14.12
C SER A 11 -1.31 17.81 -14.03
N HIS A 12 -1.99 17.82 -12.87
CA HIS A 12 -3.22 18.58 -12.66
C HIS A 12 -2.96 20.10 -12.69
N ASN A 13 -1.91 20.55 -11.99
CA ASN A 13 -1.60 21.98 -11.88
C ASN A 13 -1.10 22.61 -13.19
N ARG A 14 -0.54 21.81 -14.09
CA ARG A 14 0.00 22.27 -15.38
C ARG A 14 -0.95 22.00 -16.55
N ALA A 15 -2.10 21.37 -16.30
CA ALA A 15 -3.16 21.22 -17.29
C ALA A 15 -3.74 22.59 -17.70
N SER A 16 -4.40 22.65 -18.85
CA SER A 16 -5.03 23.87 -19.37
C SER A 16 -6.45 23.56 -19.87
N PRO A 17 -7.50 23.91 -19.09
CA PRO A 17 -7.46 24.55 -17.77
C PRO A 17 -6.87 23.62 -16.67
N PRO A 18 -6.40 24.17 -15.53
CA PRO A 18 -5.94 23.36 -14.41
C PRO A 18 -7.03 22.42 -13.90
N GLU A 19 -6.64 21.20 -13.56
CA GLU A 19 -7.55 20.22 -12.97
C GLU A 19 -7.54 20.32 -11.44
N ASP A 20 -8.69 20.05 -10.81
CA ASP A 20 -8.79 20.04 -9.36
C ASP A 20 -8.01 18.86 -8.76
N ASN A 21 -7.27 19.13 -7.70
CA ASN A 21 -6.54 18.10 -6.96
C ASN A 21 -7.41 17.55 -5.83
N LEU A 22 -7.19 16.27 -5.48
CA LEU A 22 -7.79 15.61 -4.32
C LEU A 22 -9.34 15.62 -4.32
N ASN A 23 -9.96 15.50 -5.48
CA ASN A 23 -11.42 15.50 -5.64
C ASN A 23 -12.04 14.10 -5.80
N THR A 24 -11.21 13.04 -5.88
CA THR A 24 -11.69 11.66 -6.04
C THR A 24 -11.44 10.80 -4.79
N LEU A 25 -12.23 9.72 -4.62
CA LEU A 25 -12.01 8.78 -3.52
C LEU A 25 -10.65 8.07 -3.65
N HIS A 26 -10.22 7.76 -4.88
CA HIS A 26 -8.87 7.26 -5.15
C HIS A 26 -7.81 8.16 -4.53
N SER A 27 -7.91 9.47 -4.75
CA SER A 27 -6.92 10.44 -4.26
C SER A 27 -6.90 10.56 -2.73
N TRP A 28 -8.05 10.46 -2.05
CA TRP A 28 -8.14 10.49 -0.59
C TRP A 28 -7.54 9.23 0.05
N ILE A 29 -7.92 8.06 -0.46
CA ILE A 29 -7.39 6.78 0.03
C ILE A 29 -5.89 6.66 -0.31
N GLY A 30 -5.49 7.10 -1.49
CA GLY A 30 -4.08 7.17 -1.91
C GLY A 30 -3.25 8.04 -0.97
N LEU A 31 -3.69 9.26 -0.67
CA LEU A 31 -2.98 10.16 0.23
C LEU A 31 -2.92 9.60 1.67
N ALA A 32 -4.03 9.06 2.18
CA ALA A 32 -4.06 8.40 3.49
C ALA A 32 -3.06 7.23 3.56
N THR A 33 -2.99 6.41 2.51
CA THR A 33 -2.04 5.29 2.41
C THR A 33 -0.60 5.76 2.53
N VAL A 34 -0.24 6.86 1.85
CA VAL A 34 1.13 7.40 1.87
C VAL A 34 1.50 7.94 3.25
N ILE A 35 0.59 8.69 3.88
CA ILE A 35 0.80 9.24 5.22
C ILE A 35 0.97 8.10 6.23
N LEU A 36 0.06 7.13 6.22
CA LEU A 36 0.12 5.97 7.10
C LEU A 36 1.39 5.14 6.88
N PHE A 37 1.81 4.94 5.62
CA PHE A 37 3.07 4.27 5.30
C PHE A 37 4.27 5.01 5.89
N GLY A 38 4.32 6.34 5.76
CA GLY A 38 5.40 7.16 6.34
C GLY A 38 5.46 7.03 7.86
N LEU A 39 4.31 7.13 8.55
CA LEU A 39 4.23 6.95 10.00
C LEU A 39 4.66 5.54 10.42
N GLN A 40 4.14 4.53 9.75
CA GLN A 40 4.48 3.13 10.01
C GLN A 40 5.97 2.84 9.82
N TRP A 41 6.58 3.43 8.79
CA TRP A 41 8.01 3.32 8.53
C TRP A 41 8.85 3.98 9.63
N ILE A 42 8.52 5.20 10.04
CA ILE A 42 9.23 5.92 11.12
C ILE A 42 9.11 5.16 12.44
N CYS A 43 7.88 4.78 12.83
CA CYS A 43 7.64 4.05 14.06
C CYS A 43 8.31 2.67 14.05
N GLY A 44 8.26 1.94 12.93
CA GLY A 44 8.96 0.67 12.76
C GLY A 44 10.48 0.81 12.84
N PHE A 45 11.04 1.86 12.23
CA PHE A 45 12.47 2.17 12.30
C PHE A 45 12.92 2.43 13.74
N VAL A 46 12.21 3.30 14.46
CA VAL A 46 12.51 3.62 15.86
C VAL A 46 12.33 2.40 16.76
N ALA A 47 11.31 1.58 16.50
CA ALA A 47 11.03 0.41 17.32
C ALA A 47 12.06 -0.71 17.13
N PHE A 48 12.36 -1.08 15.87
CA PHE A 48 13.03 -2.34 15.57
C PHE A 48 14.45 -2.20 15.01
N LEU A 49 14.83 -1.02 14.49
CA LEU A 49 16.18 -0.79 13.97
C LEU A 49 17.02 0.07 14.93
N PHE A 50 16.40 1.01 15.64
CA PHE A 50 17.12 1.87 16.58
C PHE A 50 17.41 1.13 17.90
N PRO A 51 18.68 1.05 18.36
CA PRO A 51 19.07 0.15 19.43
C PRO A 51 18.64 0.57 20.83
N LYS A 52 18.19 1.82 21.03
CA LYS A 52 17.93 2.37 22.38
C LYS A 52 16.52 2.15 22.91
N LEU A 53 15.61 1.57 22.14
CA LEU A 53 14.24 1.33 22.61
C LEU A 53 14.18 0.05 23.45
N SER A 54 13.43 0.08 24.56
CA SER A 54 13.32 -1.06 25.47
C SER A 54 12.56 -2.21 24.84
N GLU A 55 12.94 -3.44 25.21
CA GLU A 55 12.29 -4.66 24.71
C GLU A 55 10.79 -4.71 25.03
N ASN A 56 10.37 -4.22 26.21
CA ASN A 56 8.96 -4.19 26.59
C ASN A 56 8.11 -3.35 25.62
N ILE A 57 8.62 -2.20 25.18
CA ILE A 57 7.92 -1.34 24.21
C ILE A 57 7.88 -2.02 22.84
N ARG A 58 8.98 -2.68 22.43
CA ARG A 58 9.04 -3.43 21.17
C ARG A 58 7.99 -4.54 21.15
N LYS A 59 7.94 -5.39 22.18
CA LYS A 59 6.95 -6.47 22.30
C LYS A 59 5.52 -5.93 22.24
N ALA A 60 5.24 -4.84 22.96
CA ALA A 60 3.92 -4.21 22.95
C ALA A 60 3.54 -3.60 21.59
N TYR A 61 4.51 -3.13 20.80
CA TYR A 61 4.25 -2.48 19.51
C TYR A 61 4.14 -3.45 18.32
N ILE A 62 4.75 -4.64 18.38
CA ILE A 62 4.72 -5.65 17.30
C ILE A 62 3.31 -5.92 16.76
N PRO A 63 2.27 -6.18 17.59
CA PRO A 63 0.92 -6.48 17.09
C PRO A 63 0.35 -5.32 16.26
N SER A 64 0.50 -4.09 16.76
CA SER A 64 0.07 -2.87 16.06
C SER A 64 0.84 -2.69 14.75
N HIS A 65 2.16 -2.92 14.75
CA HIS A 65 2.97 -2.85 13.55
C HIS A 65 2.51 -3.88 12.50
N LYS A 66 2.28 -5.14 12.88
CA LYS A 66 1.79 -6.18 11.97
C LYS A 66 0.41 -5.83 11.39
N PHE A 67 -0.52 -5.37 12.22
CA PHE A 67 -1.87 -4.97 11.78
C PHE A 67 -1.82 -3.83 10.77
N TRP A 68 -1.19 -2.71 11.13
CA TRP A 68 -1.14 -1.53 10.26
C TRP A 68 -0.35 -1.81 8.98
N GLY A 69 0.69 -2.66 9.02
CA GLY A 69 1.40 -3.10 7.83
C GLY A 69 0.49 -3.78 6.80
N LYS A 70 -0.33 -4.74 7.25
CA LYS A 70 -1.33 -5.41 6.39
C LYS A 70 -2.41 -4.44 5.91
N PHE A 71 -2.92 -3.60 6.80
CA PHE A 71 -3.96 -2.64 6.49
C PHE A 71 -3.51 -1.63 5.41
N ILE A 72 -2.32 -1.05 5.56
CA ILE A 72 -1.73 -0.11 4.59
C ILE A 72 -1.53 -0.79 3.24
N PHE A 73 -1.10 -2.06 3.22
CA PHE A 73 -0.96 -2.84 1.99
C PHE A 73 -2.30 -2.98 1.25
N ILE A 74 -3.37 -3.36 1.96
CA ILE A 74 -4.72 -3.48 1.39
C ILE A 74 -5.22 -2.12 0.89
N PHE A 75 -5.01 -1.04 1.65
CA PHE A 75 -5.33 0.32 1.23
C PHE A 75 -4.60 0.74 -0.06
N GLY A 76 -3.32 0.39 -0.19
CA GLY A 76 -2.55 0.61 -1.40
C GLY A 76 -3.10 -0.15 -2.60
N VAL A 77 -3.49 -1.42 -2.42
CA VAL A 77 -4.14 -2.23 -3.45
C VAL A 77 -5.47 -1.61 -3.88
N SER A 78 -6.33 -1.23 -2.92
CA SER A 78 -7.59 -0.54 -3.21
C SER A 78 -7.38 0.76 -3.96
N ALA A 79 -6.39 1.57 -3.58
CA ALA A 79 -6.02 2.79 -4.28
C ALA A 79 -5.63 2.49 -5.74
N VAL A 80 -4.79 1.47 -6.00
CA VAL A 80 -4.41 1.07 -7.36
C VAL A 80 -5.64 0.67 -8.19
N LEU A 81 -6.55 -0.15 -7.64
CA LEU A 81 -7.75 -0.59 -8.36
C LEU A 81 -8.70 0.57 -8.67
N MET A 82 -8.90 1.49 -7.73
CA MET A 82 -9.69 2.70 -7.96
C MET A 82 -9.04 3.59 -9.02
N GLY A 83 -7.71 3.77 -8.98
CA GLY A 83 -6.99 4.59 -9.96
C GLY A 83 -7.06 4.01 -11.38
N ILE A 84 -6.97 2.68 -11.52
CA ILE A 84 -7.19 1.99 -12.80
C ILE A 84 -8.61 2.24 -13.31
N THR A 85 -9.60 2.17 -12.42
CA THR A 85 -11.01 2.37 -12.78
C THR A 85 -11.29 3.82 -13.17
N GLU A 86 -10.80 4.79 -12.40
CA GLU A 86 -10.89 6.23 -12.70
C GLU A 86 -10.24 6.56 -14.05
N TYR A 87 -9.04 6.02 -14.30
CA TYR A 87 -8.38 6.15 -15.60
C TYR A 87 -9.27 5.63 -16.74
N GLY A 88 -9.89 4.46 -16.56
CA GLY A 88 -10.79 3.90 -17.56
C GLY A 88 -12.04 4.74 -17.82
N ILE A 89 -12.62 5.33 -16.77
CA ILE A 89 -13.80 6.20 -16.87
C ILE A 89 -13.43 7.52 -17.55
N PHE A 90 -12.37 8.20 -17.11
CA PHE A 90 -11.99 9.51 -17.65
C PHE A 90 -11.46 9.45 -19.08
N ASN A 91 -11.04 8.28 -19.56
CA ASN A 91 -10.64 8.06 -20.95
C ASN A 91 -11.74 7.34 -21.76
N GLU A 92 -12.97 7.26 -21.25
CA GLU A 92 -14.15 6.69 -21.94
C GLU A 92 -13.95 5.26 -22.45
N LEU A 93 -13.05 4.48 -21.84
CA LEU A 93 -12.67 3.13 -22.30
C LEU A 93 -13.83 2.12 -22.21
N PHE A 94 -14.84 2.42 -21.40
CA PHE A 94 -16.01 1.57 -21.20
C PHE A 94 -17.12 1.83 -22.22
N ASP A 95 -17.17 3.02 -22.80
CA ASP A 95 -18.19 3.44 -23.75
C ASP A 95 -17.73 3.26 -25.21
N ASP A 96 -16.43 3.42 -25.48
CA ASP A 96 -15.86 3.23 -26.81
C ASP A 96 -15.53 1.76 -27.10
N LYS A 97 -16.09 1.23 -28.20
CA LYS A 97 -15.84 -0.14 -28.68
C LYS A 97 -14.44 -0.31 -29.26
N GLU A 98 -13.86 0.73 -29.85
CA GLU A 98 -12.52 0.71 -30.44
C GLU A 98 -11.45 0.55 -29.36
N LEU A 99 -11.72 1.03 -28.14
CA LEU A 99 -10.81 0.95 -26.98
C LEU A 99 -10.90 -0.37 -26.22
N ARG A 100 -11.59 -1.39 -26.78
CA ARG A 100 -11.76 -2.72 -26.16
C ARG A 100 -10.44 -3.37 -25.74
N ASN A 101 -9.39 -3.25 -26.54
CA ASN A 101 -8.09 -3.84 -26.21
C ASN A 101 -7.44 -3.15 -25.00
N GLN A 102 -7.49 -1.82 -24.94
CA GLN A 102 -6.97 -1.04 -23.83
C GLN A 102 -7.77 -1.31 -22.54
N ARG A 103 -9.10 -1.35 -22.63
CA ARG A 103 -9.97 -1.75 -21.52
C ARG A 103 -9.62 -3.14 -20.99
N ASN A 104 -9.44 -4.12 -21.88
CA ASN A 104 -9.08 -5.47 -21.48
C ASN A 104 -7.70 -5.50 -20.78
N MET A 105 -6.74 -4.73 -21.28
CA MET A 105 -5.41 -4.64 -20.68
C MET A 105 -5.46 -4.11 -19.24
N ILE A 106 -6.19 -3.03 -18.98
CA ILE A 106 -6.29 -2.47 -17.62
C ILE A 106 -7.03 -3.41 -16.66
N ASN A 107 -8.05 -4.13 -17.14
CA ASN A 107 -8.78 -5.12 -16.34
C ASN A 107 -7.91 -6.33 -16.00
N ILE A 108 -7.13 -6.83 -16.97
CA ILE A 108 -6.18 -7.92 -16.75
C ILE A 108 -5.12 -7.50 -15.73
N PHE A 109 -4.59 -6.28 -15.86
CA PHE A 109 -3.64 -5.75 -14.89
C PHE A 109 -4.25 -5.65 -13.49
N GLY A 110 -5.46 -5.10 -13.36
CA GLY A 110 -6.19 -5.05 -12.08
C GLY A 110 -6.43 -6.44 -11.48
N PHE A 111 -6.76 -7.44 -12.30
CA PHE A 111 -6.89 -8.83 -11.86
C PHE A 111 -5.58 -9.38 -11.29
N PHE A 112 -4.45 -9.16 -11.97
CA PHE A 112 -3.15 -9.59 -11.46
C PHE A 112 -2.76 -8.88 -10.16
N VAL A 113 -3.12 -7.61 -10.00
CA VAL A 113 -2.92 -6.87 -8.74
C VAL A 113 -3.71 -7.54 -7.59
N VAL A 114 -4.95 -7.96 -7.84
CA VAL A 114 -5.76 -8.69 -6.84
C VAL A 114 -5.14 -10.05 -6.51
N VAL A 115 -4.76 -10.84 -7.52
CA VAL A 115 -4.11 -12.14 -7.30
C VAL A 115 -2.83 -11.98 -6.47
N PHE A 116 -2.00 -10.99 -6.81
CA PHE A 116 -0.80 -10.66 -6.05
C PHE A 116 -1.13 -10.32 -4.59
N ALA A 117 -2.15 -9.48 -4.36
CA ALA A 117 -2.56 -9.10 -3.01
C ALA A 117 -3.01 -10.29 -2.18
N VAL A 118 -3.81 -11.20 -2.76
CA VAL A 118 -4.27 -12.43 -2.10
C VAL A 118 -3.09 -13.31 -1.69
N ILE A 119 -2.12 -13.51 -2.59
CA ILE A 119 -0.93 -14.30 -2.32
C ILE A 119 -0.13 -13.69 -1.16
N ILE A 120 0.12 -12.38 -1.19
CA ILE A 120 0.88 -11.69 -0.13
C ILE A 120 0.16 -11.78 1.22
N VAL A 121 -1.15 -11.52 1.27
CA VAL A 121 -1.91 -11.62 2.52
C VAL A 121 -1.88 -13.05 3.05
N TYR A 122 -2.06 -14.06 2.20
CA TYR A 122 -1.96 -15.47 2.59
C TYR A 122 -0.59 -15.82 3.17
N LEU A 123 0.50 -15.36 2.54
CA LEU A 123 1.86 -15.63 3.01
C LEU A 123 2.14 -14.95 4.35
N VAL A 124 1.67 -13.72 4.54
CA VAL A 124 1.92 -12.93 5.77
C VAL A 124 1.12 -13.46 6.96
N ASP A 125 -0.09 -13.97 6.75
CA ASP A 125 -0.96 -14.49 7.82
C ASP A 125 -0.70 -15.97 8.16
N ASN A 126 0.07 -16.68 7.34
CA ASN A 126 0.38 -18.08 7.62
C ASN A 126 1.59 -18.22 8.54
N ASP A 127 1.34 -18.68 9.77
CA ASP A 127 2.36 -18.90 10.79
C ASP A 127 3.46 -19.88 10.36
N HIS A 128 3.17 -20.81 9.45
CA HIS A 128 4.16 -21.75 8.91
C HIS A 128 5.30 -21.06 8.13
N PHE A 129 5.05 -19.86 7.59
CA PHE A 129 6.07 -19.07 6.88
C PHE A 129 6.71 -17.99 7.77
N GLN A 130 6.31 -17.88 9.03
CA GLN A 130 6.96 -16.96 9.95
C GLN A 130 8.38 -17.41 10.26
N ARG A 131 9.27 -16.43 10.40
CA ARG A 131 10.67 -16.68 10.75
C ARG A 131 10.74 -17.38 12.11
N SER A 132 11.45 -18.51 12.18
CA SER A 132 11.75 -19.19 13.44
C SER A 132 12.55 -18.28 14.37
N VAL A 133 12.21 -18.32 15.65
CA VAL A 133 13.04 -17.72 16.68
C VAL A 133 14.17 -18.72 16.97
N ASP A 134 15.36 -18.46 16.43
CA ASP A 134 16.54 -19.26 16.77
C ASP A 134 16.91 -18.93 18.23
N ASN A 135 16.65 -19.88 19.13
CA ASN A 135 16.97 -19.77 20.56
C ASN A 135 18.50 -19.75 20.85
N ASP A 136 19.34 -19.90 19.82
CA ASP A 136 20.78 -20.10 19.95
C ASP A 136 21.59 -18.80 20.08
N LEU A 137 20.96 -17.62 19.96
CA LEU A 137 21.63 -16.32 20.02
C LEU A 137 21.43 -15.53 21.33
N GLY A 138 20.81 -16.12 22.36
CA GLY A 138 20.66 -15.47 23.67
C GLY A 138 19.76 -14.22 23.67
N HIS A 139 19.06 -13.93 22.57
CA HIS A 139 18.04 -12.90 22.51
C HIS A 139 16.69 -13.54 22.87
N ALA A 140 16.12 -13.13 24.01
CA ALA A 140 14.84 -13.64 24.48
C ALA A 140 13.74 -13.46 23.41
N PRO A 141 12.86 -14.46 23.21
CA PRO A 141 11.76 -14.36 22.25
C PRO A 141 10.92 -13.11 22.50
N LEU A 142 10.65 -12.33 21.46
CA LEU A 142 9.76 -11.17 21.52
C LEU A 142 8.27 -11.57 21.56
N ILE A 143 8.00 -12.85 21.48
CA ILE A 143 6.66 -13.43 21.42
C ILE A 143 6.69 -14.65 22.37
N GLU A 144 6.03 -14.50 23.52
CA GLU A 144 5.44 -15.60 24.30
C GLU A 144 3.92 -15.51 24.12
#